data_AF-A0A7W7T7Q3-F1
#
_entry.id   AF-A0A7W7T7Q3-F1
#
_cell.length_a   1.000
_cell.length_b   1.000
_cell.length_c   1.000
_cell.angle_alpha   90.00
_cell.angle_beta   90.00
_cell.angle_gamma   90.00
#
_symmetry.space_group_name_H-M   'P 1'
#
loop_
_entity.id
_entity.type
_entity.pdbx_description
1 polymer ?
#
loop_
_entity_poly.entity_id
_entity_poly.type
_entity_poly.pdbx_seq_one_letter_code
_entity_poly.pdbx_strand_id
1 'polypeptide(L)'
;MEMFEVIRQRRTELGMSQADLATAVGVDKRQIRRYEANEAQPNLVVAKAVADALGITIDELAGGDSRRLNLAGDWWAVWQTWNDGQEVINPHQAHMTQRGDQLEIVATTRGTQEFEKGGYLWRGEMRLWDNEALMGWYVAAEGGVRSKGTMYFALHQHGQRMTGRWVGLSYDGPIVTGWAAMARSESEATALINELREQGEVKA
;
A
#
# COMPACT_ATOMS: atom_id res chain seq x y z
N MET A 1 14.86 2.80 -17.36
CA MET A 1 14.13 3.80 -18.18
C MET A 1 14.82 5.13 -18.00
N GLU A 2 14.85 5.94 -19.04
CA GLU A 2 15.36 7.32 -18.93
C GLU A 2 14.25 8.26 -18.41
N MET A 3 14.61 9.41 -17.82
CA MET A 3 13.64 10.32 -17.17
C MET A 3 12.48 10.74 -18.08
N PHE A 4 12.72 11.00 -19.37
CA PHE A 4 11.67 11.40 -20.31
C PHE A 4 10.62 10.29 -20.51
N GLU A 5 11.04 9.02 -20.47
CA GLU A 5 10.16 7.86 -20.53
C GLU A 5 9.33 7.74 -19.26
N VAL A 6 9.97 7.96 -18.09
CA VAL A 6 9.30 7.93 -16.77
C VAL A 6 8.20 8.99 -16.69
N ILE A 7 8.49 10.24 -17.09
CA ILE A 7 7.50 11.33 -17.12
C ILE A 7 6.30 10.93 -17.98
N ARG A 8 6.55 10.47 -19.20
CA ARG A 8 5.50 10.12 -20.16
C ARG A 8 4.65 8.95 -19.67
N GLN A 9 5.29 7.90 -19.15
CA GLN A 9 4.62 6.71 -18.67
C GLN A 9 3.73 7.04 -17.46
N ARG A 10 4.30 7.61 -16.40
CA ARG A 10 3.55 7.91 -15.16
C ARG A 10 2.41 8.89 -15.38
N ARG A 11 2.61 9.92 -16.21
CA ARG A 11 1.53 10.83 -16.59
C ARG A 11 0.35 10.08 -17.23
N THR A 12 0.65 9.13 -18.11
CA THR A 12 -0.38 8.36 -18.83
C THR A 12 -1.10 7.38 -17.91
N GLU A 13 -0.38 6.71 -17.00
CA GLU A 13 -0.96 5.83 -15.97
C GLU A 13 -1.93 6.58 -15.03
N LEU A 14 -1.63 7.85 -14.73
CA LEU A 14 -2.50 8.72 -13.92
C LEU A 14 -3.66 9.33 -14.73
N GLY A 15 -3.79 9.03 -16.03
CA GLY A 15 -4.83 9.60 -16.88
C GLY A 15 -4.68 11.11 -17.17
N MET A 16 -3.52 11.68 -16.89
CA MET A 16 -3.25 13.12 -17.06
C MET A 16 -2.89 13.45 -18.51
N SER A 17 -3.37 14.57 -19.04
CA SER A 17 -2.83 15.16 -20.28
C SER A 17 -1.52 15.92 -20.01
N GLN A 18 -0.75 16.21 -21.06
CA GLN A 18 0.44 17.08 -20.92
C GLN A 18 0.09 18.48 -20.38
N ALA A 19 -1.13 18.97 -20.62
CA ALA A 19 -1.60 20.25 -20.10
C ALA A 19 -1.90 20.16 -18.59
N ASP A 20 -2.44 19.03 -18.13
CA ASP A 20 -2.73 18.82 -16.70
C ASP A 20 -1.45 18.74 -15.90
N LEU A 21 -0.44 18.00 -16.38
CA LEU A 21 0.88 17.95 -15.74
C LEU A 21 1.56 19.33 -15.74
N ALA A 22 1.49 20.06 -16.85
CA ALA A 22 2.05 21.42 -16.93
C ALA A 22 1.41 22.36 -15.89
N THR A 23 0.09 22.26 -15.73
CA THR A 23 -0.67 23.03 -14.74
C THR A 23 -0.27 22.66 -13.31
N ALA A 24 -0.15 21.36 -13.01
CA ALA A 24 0.26 20.89 -11.68
C ALA A 24 1.69 21.31 -11.31
N VAL A 25 2.59 21.36 -12.29
CA VAL A 25 4.02 21.72 -12.10
C VAL A 25 4.24 23.24 -12.13
N GLY A 26 3.32 24.00 -12.73
CA GLY A 26 3.44 25.45 -12.91
C GLY A 26 4.37 25.86 -14.07
N VAL A 27 4.36 25.09 -15.17
CA VAL A 27 5.18 25.34 -16.37
C VAL A 27 4.33 25.41 -17.64
N ASP A 28 4.90 25.88 -18.75
CA ASP A 28 4.20 25.87 -20.04
C ASP A 28 4.07 24.43 -20.59
N LYS A 29 2.93 24.10 -21.21
CA LYS A 29 2.69 22.79 -21.85
C LYS A 29 3.80 22.40 -22.83
N ARG A 30 4.39 23.36 -23.55
CA ARG A 30 5.51 23.14 -24.47
C ARG A 30 6.75 22.63 -23.73
N GLN A 31 6.98 23.03 -22.47
CA GLN A 31 8.09 22.51 -21.67
C GLN A 31 7.89 21.03 -21.36
N ILE A 32 6.70 20.63 -20.89
CA ILE A 32 6.37 19.20 -20.66
C ILE A 32 6.54 18.38 -21.94
N ARG A 33 6.05 18.88 -23.09
CA ARG A 33 6.25 18.22 -24.38
C ARG A 33 7.74 18.02 -24.70
N ARG A 34 8.58 19.05 -24.50
CA ARG A 34 10.02 18.97 -24.76
C ARG A 34 10.73 18.00 -23.80
N TYR A 35 10.31 17.96 -22.53
CA TYR A 35 10.84 17.00 -21.57
C TYR A 35 10.51 15.56 -21.98
N GLU A 36 9.25 15.26 -22.31
CA GLU A 36 8.82 13.92 -22.77
C GLU A 36 9.43 13.51 -24.12
N ALA A 37 9.85 14.47 -24.95
CA ALA A 37 10.52 14.22 -26.23
C ALA A 37 12.05 14.14 -26.13
N ASN A 38 12.61 14.25 -24.92
CA ASN A 38 14.05 14.36 -24.68
C ASN A 38 14.73 15.54 -25.42
N GLU A 39 13.97 16.59 -25.73
CA GLU A 39 14.43 17.83 -26.41
C GLU A 39 14.88 18.91 -25.40
N ALA A 40 14.60 18.69 -24.12
CA ALA A 40 15.03 19.54 -23.01
C ALA A 40 15.06 18.72 -21.72
N GLN A 41 15.87 19.16 -20.75
CA GLN A 41 15.92 18.60 -19.41
C GLN A 41 15.37 19.63 -18.41
N PRO A 42 14.47 19.24 -17.49
CA PRO A 42 14.03 20.14 -16.43
C PRO A 42 15.21 20.46 -15.49
N ASN A 43 15.24 21.69 -14.97
CA ASN A 43 16.14 21.99 -13.84
C ASN A 43 15.65 21.26 -12.58
N LEU A 44 16.48 21.20 -11.53
CA LEU A 44 16.16 20.45 -10.31
C LEU A 44 14.83 20.86 -9.64
N VAL A 45 14.51 22.15 -9.65
CA VAL A 45 13.27 22.67 -9.06
C VAL A 45 12.04 22.15 -9.84
N VAL A 46 12.09 22.23 -11.17
CA VAL A 46 11.03 21.72 -12.04
C VAL A 46 10.96 20.19 -11.97
N ALA A 47 12.10 19.50 -11.94
CA ALA A 47 12.15 18.05 -11.83
C ALA A 47 11.49 17.57 -10.53
N LYS A 48 11.78 18.24 -9.40
CA LYS A 48 11.11 17.94 -8.13
C LYS A 48 9.59 18.15 -8.21
N ALA A 49 9.15 19.28 -8.78
CA ALA A 49 7.73 19.56 -8.94
C ALA A 49 7.03 18.54 -9.87
N VAL A 50 7.71 18.08 -10.92
CA VAL A 50 7.24 16.98 -11.79
C VAL A 50 7.11 15.68 -10.99
N ALA A 51 8.12 15.31 -10.20
CA ALA A 51 8.08 14.11 -9.37
C ALA A 51 6.92 14.14 -8.36
N ASP A 52 6.76 15.26 -7.65
CA ASP A 52 5.67 15.47 -6.69
C ASP A 52 4.29 15.40 -7.39
N ALA A 53 4.12 16.03 -8.56
CA ALA A 53 2.88 16.00 -9.34
C ALA A 53 2.54 14.59 -9.89
N LEU A 54 3.54 13.76 -10.14
CA LEU A 54 3.40 12.38 -10.62
C LEU A 54 3.33 11.34 -9.49
N GLY A 55 3.43 11.78 -8.23
CA GLY A 55 3.40 10.90 -7.06
C GLY A 55 4.59 9.94 -6.98
N ILE A 56 5.75 10.32 -7.50
CA ILE A 56 6.99 9.52 -7.48
C ILE A 56 8.11 10.29 -6.78
N THR A 57 9.18 9.60 -6.44
CA THR A 57 10.41 10.19 -5.93
C THR A 57 11.25 10.78 -7.07
N ILE A 58 12.16 11.69 -6.72
CA ILE A 58 13.08 12.28 -7.69
C ILE A 58 14.07 11.25 -8.25
N ASP A 59 14.38 10.21 -7.47
CA ASP A 59 15.23 9.10 -7.88
C ASP A 59 14.53 8.24 -8.94
N GLU A 60 13.26 7.86 -8.71
CA GLU A 60 12.43 7.19 -9.72
C GLU A 60 12.28 8.04 -10.99
N LEU A 61 12.06 9.35 -10.84
CA LEU A 61 12.01 10.26 -11.98
C LEU A 61 13.32 10.23 -12.78
N ALA A 62 14.47 10.14 -12.12
CA ALA A 62 15.78 10.06 -12.76
C ALA A 62 16.09 8.68 -13.38
N GLY A 63 15.13 7.73 -13.36
CA GLY A 63 15.32 6.38 -13.88
C GLY A 63 15.77 5.35 -12.83
N GLY A 64 15.77 5.73 -11.55
CA GLY A 64 15.91 4.83 -10.40
C GLY A 64 14.85 3.74 -10.40
N ASP A 65 15.20 2.59 -9.81
CA ASP A 65 14.67 1.25 -10.11
C ASP A 65 13.19 1.19 -10.58
N SER A 66 13.02 1.09 -11.90
CA SER A 66 11.72 1.12 -12.61
C SER A 66 10.92 -0.18 -12.49
N ARG A 67 11.30 -1.09 -11.58
CA ARG A 67 10.63 -2.37 -11.34
C ARG A 67 9.75 -2.38 -10.09
N ARG A 68 9.62 -1.24 -9.40
CA ARG A 68 8.84 -1.15 -8.16
C ARG A 68 7.38 -1.53 -8.38
N LEU A 69 6.86 -2.41 -7.55
CA LEU A 69 5.45 -2.76 -7.55
C LEU A 69 4.63 -1.55 -7.11
N ASN A 70 3.61 -1.22 -7.92
CA ASN A 70 2.59 -0.24 -7.55
C ASN A 70 1.50 -0.96 -6.74
N LEU A 71 1.49 -0.73 -5.44
CA LEU A 71 0.52 -1.28 -4.50
C LEU A 71 -0.56 -0.26 -4.13
N ALA A 72 -0.56 0.95 -4.70
CA ALA A 72 -1.58 1.95 -4.41
C ALA A 72 -3.00 1.48 -4.81
N GLY A 73 -4.00 2.16 -4.27
CA GLY A 73 -5.42 1.95 -4.54
C GLY A 73 -6.10 1.09 -3.47
N ASP A 74 -7.26 0.54 -3.83
CA ASP A 74 -8.12 -0.17 -2.89
C ASP A 74 -7.73 -1.64 -2.72
N TRP A 75 -7.88 -2.12 -1.49
CA TRP A 75 -7.54 -3.45 -1.04
C TRP A 75 -8.57 -3.97 -0.05
N TRP A 76 -8.63 -5.30 0.05
CA TRP A 76 -9.22 -6.01 1.17
C TRP A 76 -8.11 -6.55 2.05
N ALA A 77 -8.07 -6.14 3.32
CA ALA A 77 -7.19 -6.67 4.35
C ALA A 77 -7.96 -7.62 5.25
N VAL A 78 -7.51 -8.87 5.37
CA VAL A 78 -8.19 -9.89 6.18
C VAL A 78 -7.28 -10.34 7.30
N TRP A 79 -7.80 -10.27 8.52
CA TRP A 79 -7.09 -10.63 9.74
C TRP A 79 -7.63 -11.95 10.29
N GLN A 80 -6.74 -12.87 10.64
CA GLN A 80 -7.01 -13.87 11.65
C GLN A 80 -6.76 -13.24 13.03
N THR A 81 -7.78 -13.16 13.86
CA THR A 81 -7.71 -12.60 15.22
C THR A 81 -8.51 -13.46 16.20
N TRP A 82 -8.55 -13.07 17.47
CA TRP A 82 -9.30 -13.76 18.51
C TRP A 82 -10.08 -12.78 19.39
N ASN A 83 -11.22 -13.23 19.89
CA ASN A 83 -12.02 -12.56 20.91
C ASN A 83 -12.49 -13.61 21.92
N ASP A 84 -12.12 -13.46 23.20
CA ASP A 84 -12.34 -14.44 24.25
C ASP A 84 -11.83 -15.84 23.86
N GLY A 85 -10.68 -15.89 23.15
CA GLY A 85 -10.07 -17.13 22.66
C GLY A 85 -10.76 -17.78 21.47
N GLN A 86 -11.87 -17.24 20.98
CA GLN A 86 -12.52 -17.72 19.76
C GLN A 86 -11.90 -17.03 18.54
N GLU A 87 -11.47 -17.83 17.56
CA GLU A 87 -10.92 -17.32 16.31
C GLU A 87 -11.99 -16.55 15.52
N VAL A 88 -11.59 -15.40 15.00
CA VAL A 88 -12.39 -14.56 14.11
C VAL A 88 -11.58 -14.20 12.88
N ILE A 89 -12.19 -14.38 11.71
CA ILE A 89 -11.69 -13.85 10.45
C ILE A 89 -12.39 -12.53 10.17
N ASN A 90 -11.62 -11.45 10.09
CA ASN A 90 -12.16 -10.09 10.02
C ASN A 90 -11.67 -9.39 8.74
N PRO A 91 -12.47 -9.34 7.66
CA PRO A 91 -12.13 -8.60 6.44
C PRO A 91 -12.45 -7.10 6.58
N HIS A 92 -11.51 -6.26 6.18
CA HIS A 92 -11.59 -4.79 6.17
C HIS A 92 -11.31 -4.30 4.75
N GLN A 93 -12.03 -3.29 4.30
CA GLN A 93 -11.59 -2.50 3.14
C GLN A 93 -10.52 -1.53 3.61
N ALA A 94 -9.50 -1.33 2.78
CA ALA A 94 -8.43 -0.39 3.04
C ALA A 94 -7.98 0.29 1.74
N HIS A 95 -7.56 1.54 1.86
CA HIS A 95 -6.95 2.29 0.78
C HIS A 95 -5.45 2.43 1.05
N MET A 96 -4.63 2.15 0.04
CA MET A 96 -3.19 2.35 0.08
C MET A 96 -2.77 3.56 -0.75
N THR A 97 -2.00 4.45 -0.14
CA THR A 97 -1.22 5.46 -0.88
C THR A 97 0.24 5.05 -0.86
N GLN A 98 0.97 5.32 -1.95
CA GLN A 98 2.37 4.93 -2.08
C GLN A 98 3.20 6.11 -2.58
N ARG A 99 4.32 6.36 -1.90
CA ARG A 99 5.37 7.30 -2.32
C ARG A 99 6.72 6.60 -2.29
N GLY A 100 7.16 6.15 -3.46
CA GLY A 100 8.33 5.30 -3.57
C GLY A 100 8.16 3.99 -2.79
N ASP A 101 9.02 3.74 -1.81
CA ASP A 101 8.96 2.54 -0.97
C ASP A 101 8.09 2.70 0.27
N GLN A 102 7.59 3.91 0.55
CA GLN A 102 6.75 4.17 1.71
C GLN A 102 5.28 4.10 1.32
N LEU A 103 4.50 3.40 2.14
CA LEU A 103 3.07 3.20 1.93
C LEU A 103 2.32 3.59 3.19
N GLU A 104 1.25 4.37 3.03
CA GLU A 104 0.26 4.56 4.06
C GLU A 104 -0.95 3.68 3.73
N ILE A 105 -1.45 2.96 4.74
CA ILE A 105 -2.63 2.12 4.62
C ILE A 105 -3.67 2.64 5.60
N VAL A 106 -4.89 2.90 5.11
CA VAL A 106 -6.00 3.36 5.94
C VAL A 106 -7.21 2.47 5.71
N ALA A 107 -7.72 1.88 6.78
CA ALA A 107 -8.98 1.14 6.73
C ALA A 107 -10.15 2.09 6.45
N THR A 108 -11.03 1.69 5.54
CA THR A 108 -12.25 2.43 5.19
C THR A 108 -13.51 1.79 5.78
N THR A 109 -13.42 0.56 6.29
CA THR A 109 -14.48 -0.12 7.04
C THR A 109 -13.97 -0.62 8.39
N ARG A 110 -14.89 -0.83 9.34
CA ARG A 110 -14.59 -1.32 10.70
C ARG A 110 -14.38 -2.84 10.79
N GLY A 111 -14.47 -3.53 9.67
CA GLY A 111 -14.57 -4.98 9.62
C GLY A 111 -16.00 -5.51 9.70
N THR A 112 -16.13 -6.82 9.88
CA THR A 112 -17.43 -7.53 10.01
C THR A 112 -17.97 -7.56 11.44
N GLN A 113 -17.16 -7.14 12.41
CA GLN A 113 -17.58 -7.03 13.80
C GLN A 113 -18.25 -5.68 14.08
N GLU A 114 -19.29 -5.71 14.91
CA GLU A 114 -19.88 -4.52 15.50
C GLU A 114 -18.85 -3.80 16.39
N PHE A 115 -19.01 -2.49 16.60
CA PHE A 115 -18.09 -1.70 17.43
C PHE A 115 -17.90 -2.29 18.84
N GLU A 116 -19.00 -2.72 19.47
CA GLU A 116 -19.00 -3.35 20.79
C GLU A 116 -18.24 -4.69 20.83
N LYS A 117 -18.07 -5.34 19.68
CA LYS A 117 -17.41 -6.65 19.53
C LYS A 117 -16.00 -6.55 18.97
N GLY A 118 -15.44 -5.35 18.85
CA GLY A 118 -14.07 -5.14 18.39
C GLY A 118 -13.91 -4.68 16.94
N GLY A 119 -14.97 -4.18 16.30
CA GLY A 119 -14.85 -3.51 14.99
C GLY A 119 -14.30 -2.09 15.11
N TYR A 120 -13.21 -1.77 14.41
CA TYR A 120 -12.57 -0.44 14.45
C TYR A 120 -11.89 -0.08 13.13
N LEU A 121 -11.77 1.23 12.87
CA LEU A 121 -10.88 1.74 11.82
C LEU A 121 -9.44 1.75 12.31
N TRP A 122 -8.50 1.49 11.41
CA TRP A 122 -7.07 1.49 11.69
C TRP A 122 -6.30 2.17 10.56
N ARG A 123 -5.07 2.56 10.87
CA ARG A 123 -4.11 3.04 9.89
C ARG A 123 -2.75 2.43 10.15
N GLY A 124 -1.89 2.42 9.14
CA GLY A 124 -0.53 1.95 9.24
C GLY A 124 0.40 2.62 8.26
N GLU A 125 1.69 2.55 8.56
CA GLU A 125 2.76 2.89 7.64
C GLU A 125 3.60 1.65 7.40
N MET A 126 3.88 1.40 6.13
CA MET A 126 4.63 0.24 5.66
C MET A 126 5.75 0.67 4.73
N ARG A 127 6.77 -0.18 4.62
CA ARG A 127 7.82 -0.06 3.63
C ARG A 127 7.87 -1.29 2.73
N LEU A 128 7.95 -1.05 1.43
CA LEU A 128 8.21 -2.03 0.40
C LEU A 128 9.72 -2.30 0.32
N TRP A 129 10.10 -3.57 0.33
CA TRP A 129 11.47 -4.04 0.23
C TRP A 129 11.60 -4.99 -0.95
N ASP A 130 12.46 -4.63 -1.89
CA ASP A 130 12.89 -5.46 -3.03
C ASP A 130 11.75 -6.08 -3.85
N ASN A 131 10.54 -5.49 -3.80
CA ASN A 131 9.29 -6.06 -4.34
C ASN A 131 8.87 -7.43 -3.77
N GLU A 132 9.53 -7.88 -2.70
CA GLU A 132 9.30 -9.19 -2.08
C GLU A 132 8.57 -9.08 -0.75
N ALA A 133 8.83 -8.01 0.03
CA ALA A 133 8.23 -7.84 1.34
C ALA A 133 7.63 -6.45 1.55
N LEU A 134 6.49 -6.42 2.24
CA LEU A 134 5.86 -5.21 2.75
C LEU A 134 5.78 -5.32 4.28
N MET A 135 6.46 -4.44 5.01
CA MET A 135 6.50 -4.52 6.48
C MET A 135 6.43 -3.16 7.15
N GLY A 136 5.87 -3.10 8.36
CA GLY A 136 5.66 -1.84 9.07
C GLY A 136 4.74 -1.99 10.27
N TRP A 137 3.96 -0.95 10.57
CA TRP A 137 3.13 -0.89 11.77
C TRP A 137 1.68 -0.52 11.48
N TYR A 138 0.79 -0.84 12.41
CA TYR A 138 -0.59 -0.36 12.44
C TYR A 138 -1.02 0.08 13.83
N VAL A 139 -2.03 0.94 13.88
CA VAL A 139 -2.69 1.43 15.09
C VAL A 139 -4.17 1.66 14.82
N ALA A 140 -5.02 1.39 15.81
CA ALA A 140 -6.41 1.81 15.78
C ALA A 140 -6.51 3.33 15.63
N ALA A 141 -7.42 3.78 14.77
CA ALA A 141 -7.65 5.19 14.46
C ALA A 141 -8.81 5.79 15.28
N GLU A 142 -9.40 5.02 16.19
CA GLU A 142 -10.58 5.41 16.96
C GLU A 142 -10.29 5.43 18.46
N GLY A 143 -10.82 6.45 19.15
CA GLY A 143 -10.66 6.60 20.59
C GLY A 143 -11.24 5.40 21.36
N GLY A 144 -10.48 4.90 22.33
CA GLY A 144 -10.89 3.77 23.18
C GLY A 144 -10.41 2.40 22.70
N VAL A 145 -10.01 2.26 21.44
CA VAL A 145 -9.43 1.01 20.92
C VAL A 145 -7.91 1.07 21.04
N ARG A 146 -7.32 0.10 21.75
CA ARG A 146 -5.86 0.07 22.01
C ARG A 146 -5.08 -0.77 21.00
N SER A 147 -5.76 -1.40 20.04
CA SER A 147 -5.15 -2.30 19.06
C SER A 147 -4.03 -1.60 18.29
N LYS A 148 -2.85 -2.23 18.26
CA LYS A 148 -1.67 -1.76 17.55
C LYS A 148 -0.62 -2.86 17.45
N GLY A 149 0.21 -2.81 16.43
CA GLY A 149 1.24 -3.81 16.24
C GLY A 149 2.08 -3.59 15.00
N THR A 150 2.73 -4.66 14.57
CA THR A 150 3.53 -4.74 13.35
C THR A 150 2.96 -5.77 12.39
N MET A 151 3.27 -5.60 11.12
CA MET A 151 2.92 -6.54 10.05
C MET A 151 4.15 -6.86 9.21
N TYR A 152 4.21 -8.10 8.76
CA TYR A 152 5.10 -8.56 7.71
C TYR A 152 4.27 -9.30 6.67
N PHE A 153 4.35 -8.86 5.42
CA PHE A 153 3.74 -9.52 4.26
C PHE A 153 4.81 -9.92 3.24
N ALA A 154 4.72 -11.15 2.74
CA ALA A 154 5.36 -11.58 1.51
C ALA A 154 4.44 -11.25 0.32
N LEU A 155 5.02 -10.62 -0.70
CA LEU A 155 4.34 -10.22 -1.92
C LEU A 155 4.34 -11.35 -2.94
N HIS A 156 3.22 -11.54 -3.64
CA HIS A 156 3.17 -12.37 -4.83
C HIS A 156 3.80 -11.60 -6.02
N GLN A 157 4.35 -12.32 -7.00
CA GLN A 157 5.16 -11.79 -8.13
C GLN A 157 4.54 -10.64 -8.95
N HIS A 158 3.23 -10.41 -8.83
CA HIS A 158 2.51 -9.35 -9.54
C HIS A 158 1.96 -8.24 -8.64
N GLY A 159 2.22 -8.27 -7.33
CA GLY A 159 1.76 -7.25 -6.39
C GLY A 159 0.23 -7.13 -6.28
N GLN A 160 -0.52 -8.16 -6.68
CA GLN A 160 -1.99 -8.18 -6.62
C GLN A 160 -2.52 -8.81 -5.33
N ARG A 161 -1.68 -9.60 -4.67
CA ARG A 161 -1.99 -10.27 -3.40
C ARG A 161 -0.73 -10.39 -2.56
N MET A 162 -0.92 -10.45 -1.25
CA MET A 162 0.14 -10.62 -0.27
C MET A 162 -0.37 -11.39 0.94
N THR A 163 0.52 -12.18 1.54
CA THR A 163 0.22 -13.03 2.70
C THR A 163 1.29 -12.85 3.76
N GLY A 164 0.91 -12.96 5.02
CA GLY A 164 1.79 -12.50 6.08
C GLY A 164 1.26 -12.75 7.47
N ARG A 165 1.90 -12.14 8.45
CA ARG A 165 1.49 -12.19 9.84
C ARG A 165 1.46 -10.80 10.43
N TRP A 166 0.53 -10.60 11.36
CA TRP A 166 0.57 -9.47 12.27
C TRP A 166 0.98 -9.96 13.66
N VAL A 167 1.61 -9.07 14.43
CA VAL A 167 1.90 -9.27 15.85
C VAL A 167 1.56 -7.96 16.57
N GLY A 168 0.76 -8.02 17.62
CA GLY A 168 0.32 -6.79 18.28
C GLY A 168 -0.47 -6.99 19.57
N LEU A 169 -0.79 -5.85 20.17
CA LEU A 169 -1.72 -5.75 21.28
C LEU A 169 -3.14 -5.97 20.74
N SER A 170 -3.84 -6.97 21.29
CA SER A 170 -5.24 -7.27 20.96
C SER A 170 -6.09 -7.29 22.24
N TYR A 171 -7.36 -7.63 22.07
CA TYR A 171 -8.27 -7.86 23.19
C TYR A 171 -7.80 -9.04 24.08
N ASP A 172 -7.34 -10.13 23.45
CA ASP A 172 -6.94 -11.37 24.14
C ASP A 172 -5.54 -11.32 24.76
N GLY A 173 -4.77 -10.25 24.57
CA GLY A 173 -3.50 -10.11 25.28
C GLY A 173 -2.56 -9.04 24.75
N PRO A 174 -1.46 -8.80 25.50
CA PRO A 174 -0.48 -7.78 25.16
C PRO A 174 0.35 -8.10 23.91
N ILE A 175 0.49 -9.38 23.58
CA ILE A 175 1.23 -9.88 22.41
C ILE A 175 0.46 -11.06 21.83
N VAL A 176 -0.26 -10.83 20.74
CA VAL A 176 -1.02 -11.84 19.98
C VAL A 176 -0.57 -11.77 18.52
N THR A 177 -0.68 -12.88 17.80
CA THR A 177 -0.33 -12.95 16.38
C THR A 177 -1.31 -13.81 15.61
N GLY A 178 -1.62 -13.42 14.38
CA GLY A 178 -2.38 -14.23 13.45
C GLY A 178 -1.91 -14.03 12.02
N TRP A 179 -2.43 -14.86 11.12
CA TRP A 179 -2.30 -14.67 9.69
C TRP A 179 -2.98 -13.38 9.24
N ALA A 180 -2.37 -12.75 8.24
CA ALA A 180 -2.94 -11.60 7.54
C ALA A 180 -2.79 -11.84 6.04
N ALA A 181 -3.78 -11.44 5.26
CA ALA A 181 -3.69 -11.44 3.80
C ALA A 181 -4.32 -10.16 3.25
N MET A 182 -3.80 -9.69 2.11
CA MET A 182 -4.44 -8.64 1.35
C MET A 182 -4.56 -9.01 -0.11
N ALA A 183 -5.71 -8.71 -0.71
CA ALA A 183 -5.96 -8.86 -2.15
C ALA A 183 -6.88 -7.74 -2.67
N ARG A 184 -7.08 -7.67 -3.99
CA ARG A 184 -7.97 -6.67 -4.60
C ARG A 184 -9.46 -7.00 -4.45
N SER A 185 -9.79 -8.21 -4.01
CA SER A 185 -11.17 -8.63 -3.71
C SER A 185 -11.27 -9.32 -2.34
N GLU A 186 -12.42 -9.21 -1.69
CA GLU A 186 -12.68 -9.84 -0.38
C GLU A 186 -12.58 -11.36 -0.46
N SER A 187 -13.16 -11.95 -1.51
CA SER A 187 -13.19 -13.40 -1.72
C SER A 187 -11.77 -13.97 -1.86
N GLU A 188 -10.91 -13.31 -2.62
CA GLU A 188 -9.52 -13.73 -2.78
C GLU A 188 -8.72 -13.57 -1.48
N ALA A 189 -8.85 -12.43 -0.78
CA ALA A 189 -8.13 -12.21 0.46
C ALA A 189 -8.56 -13.20 1.56
N THR A 190 -9.84 -13.53 1.61
CA THR A 190 -10.39 -14.53 2.55
C THR A 190 -9.95 -15.95 2.19
N ALA A 191 -9.91 -16.29 0.90
CA ALA A 191 -9.39 -17.59 0.44
C ALA A 191 -7.93 -17.79 0.86
N LEU A 192 -7.08 -16.76 0.71
CA LEU A 192 -5.68 -16.80 1.13
C LEU A 192 -5.53 -17.06 2.64
N ILE A 193 -6.35 -16.44 3.48
CA ILE A 193 -6.34 -16.72 4.93
C ILE A 193 -6.70 -18.17 5.22
N ASN A 194 -7.71 -18.72 4.55
CA ASN A 194 -8.10 -20.12 4.74
C ASN A 194 -6.99 -21.08 4.31
N GLU A 195 -6.34 -20.84 3.17
CA GLU A 195 -5.17 -21.61 2.72
C GLU A 195 -4.02 -21.57 3.75
N LEU A 196 -3.71 -20.39 4.29
CA LEU A 196 -2.66 -20.24 5.31
C LEU A 196 -3.01 -20.93 6.63
N ARG A 197 -4.29 -20.93 7.03
CA ARG A 197 -4.77 -21.63 8.22
C ARG A 197 -4.57 -23.15 8.08
N GLU A 198 -4.93 -23.70 6.93
CA GLU A 198 -4.76 -25.12 6.62
C GLU A 198 -3.27 -25.52 6.51
N GLN A 199 -2.42 -24.66 5.94
CA GLN A 199 -0.99 -24.90 5.82
C GLN A 199 -0.23 -24.71 7.14
N GLY A 200 -0.71 -23.80 8.00
CA GLY A 200 -0.08 -23.41 9.27
C GLY A 200 -0.21 -24.44 10.39
N GLU A 201 -1.08 -25.45 10.25
CA GLU A 201 -1.10 -26.61 11.14
C GLU A 201 0.00 -27.64 10.82
N VAL A 202 0.68 -27.49 9.67
CA VAL A 202 1.74 -28.40 9.23
C VAL A 202 3.05 -27.64 9.04
N LYS A 203 3.76 -27.40 10.14
CA LYS A 203 5.23 -27.40 10.25
C LYS A 203 5.68 -27.09 11.69
N ALA A 204 6.13 -28.14 12.36
CA ALA A 204 6.93 -28.08 13.59
C ALA A 204 8.38 -27.70 13.28
#